data_AF-G5S1N3-F1
#
_entry.id   AF-G5S1N3-F1
#
_cell.length_a   1.000
_cell.length_b   1.000
_cell.length_c   1.000
_cell.angle_alpha   90.00
_cell.angle_beta   90.00
_cell.angle_gamma   90.00
#
_symmetry.space_group_name_H-M   'P 1'
#
loop_
_entity.id
_entity.type
_entity.pdbx_description
1 polymer ?
#
loop_
_entity_poly.entity_id
_entity_poly.type
_entity_poly.pdbx_seq_one_letter_code
_entity_poly.pdbx_strand_id
1 'polypeptide(L)' 'KLICYGENRDVAIARMKNALQELIIDGIKTNIDLQTRIMNDEHFQHGGTNIHYLEKKLGLQEK' A
#
# COMPACT_ATOMS: atom_id res chain seq x y z
N LYS A 1 11.06 -5.34 6.41
CA LYS A 1 10.79 -4.62 5.13
C LYS A 1 10.29 -5.66 4.14
N LEU A 2 9.17 -5.42 3.47
CA LEU A 2 8.63 -6.29 2.41
C LEU A 2 8.88 -5.60 1.06
N ILE A 3 9.49 -6.31 0.11
CA ILE A 3 9.88 -5.78 -1.20
C ILE A 3 9.36 -6.74 -2.26
N CYS A 4 8.61 -6.21 -3.23
CA CYS A 4 8.10 -6.98 -4.36
C CYS A 4 8.64 -6.39 -5.66
N TYR A 5 8.98 -7.27 -6.60
CA TYR A 5 9.45 -6.92 -7.93
C TYR A 5 8.53 -7.56 -8.97
N GLY A 6 8.26 -6.85 -10.05
CA GLY A 6 7.51 -7.32 -11.22
C GLY A 6 8.06 -6.65 -12.46
N GLU A 7 7.83 -7.25 -13.62
CA GLU A 7 8.26 -6.72 -14.93
C GLU A 7 7.57 -5.38 -15.27
N ASN A 8 6.41 -5.12 -14.66
CA ASN A 8 5.68 -3.88 -14.75
C ASN A 8 5.00 -3.57 -13.41
N ARG A 9 4.39 -2.37 -13.32
CA ARG A 9 3.76 -1.86 -12.10
C ARG A 9 2.62 -2.77 -11.63
N ASP A 10 1.78 -3.22 -12.54
CA ASP A 10 0.60 -4.04 -12.21
C ASP A 10 1.01 -5.39 -11.62
N VAL A 11 2.03 -6.04 -12.20
CA VAL A 11 2.60 -7.29 -11.69
C VAL A 11 3.24 -7.08 -10.31
N ALA A 12 3.98 -5.99 -10.12
CA ALA A 12 4.59 -5.68 -8.83
C ALA A 12 3.54 -5.43 -7.73
N ILE A 13 2.45 -4.72 -8.05
CA ILE A 13 1.33 -4.47 -7.14
C ILE A 13 0.57 -5.76 -6.83
N ALA A 14 0.28 -6.61 -7.83
CA ALA A 14 -0.37 -7.89 -7.61
C ALA A 14 0.44 -8.80 -6.67
N ARG A 15 1.77 -8.86 -6.86
CA ARG A 15 2.68 -9.58 -5.97
C ARG A 15 2.69 -9.00 -4.55
N MET A 16 2.66 -7.68 -4.41
CA MET A 16 2.57 -7.02 -3.10
C MET A 16 1.25 -7.34 -2.39
N LYS A 17 0.11 -7.36 -3.11
CA LYS A 17 -1.19 -7.75 -2.54
C LYS A 17 -1.17 -9.17 -2.00
N ASN A 18 -0.66 -10.13 -2.77
CA ASN A 18 -0.53 -11.52 -2.31
C ASN A 18 0.39 -11.62 -1.09
N ALA A 19 1.55 -10.97 -1.14
CA ALA A 19 2.51 -10.99 -0.04
C ALA A 19 1.95 -10.37 1.26
N LEU A 20 1.15 -9.30 1.16
CA LEU A 20 0.47 -8.70 2.31
C LEU A 20 -0.64 -9.60 2.87
N GLN A 21 -1.37 -10.32 2.01
CA GLN A 21 -2.43 -11.25 2.43
C GLN A 21 -1.87 -12.47 3.16
N GLU A 22 -0.69 -12.94 2.78
CA GLU A 22 0.00 -14.07 3.41
C GLU A 22 0.87 -13.65 4.62
N LEU A 23 1.03 -12.35 4.86
CA LEU A 23 1.86 -11.84 5.95
C LEU A 23 1.15 -11.96 7.30
N ILE A 24 1.49 -13.00 8.05
CA ILE A 24 0.99 -13.23 9.40
C ILE A 24 2.02 -12.73 10.42
N ILE A 25 1.62 -11.78 11.25
CA ILE A 25 2.40 -11.27 12.38
C ILE A 25 1.49 -11.29 13.61
N ASP A 26 1.90 -12.03 14.64
CA ASP A 26 1.16 -12.15 15.89
C ASP A 26 1.81 -11.34 17.03
N GLY A 27 1.03 -11.03 18.06
CA GLY A 27 1.49 -10.40 19.30
C GLY A 27 1.72 -8.89 19.25
N ILE A 28 1.67 -8.25 18.08
CA ILE A 28 1.80 -6.80 17.92
C ILE A 28 0.88 -6.25 16.82
N LYS A 29 0.46 -5.00 16.97
CA LYS A 29 -0.24 -4.28 15.89
C LYS A 29 0.76 -3.92 14.79
N THR A 30 0.31 -4.06 13.54
CA THR A 30 1.10 -3.74 12.35
C THR A 30 0.35 -2.75 11.47
N ASN A 31 1.02 -2.22 10.44
CA ASN A 31 0.42 -1.34 9.45
C ASN A 31 -0.02 -2.08 8.16
N ILE A 32 -0.20 -3.42 8.22
CA ILE A 32 -0.56 -4.25 7.06
C ILE A 32 -1.87 -3.76 6.42
N ASP A 33 -2.87 -3.40 7.24
CA ASP A 33 -4.15 -2.87 6.75
C ASP A 33 -3.98 -1.58 5.95
N LEU A 34 -3.11 -0.68 6.42
CA LEU A 34 -2.82 0.58 5.74
C LEU A 34 -2.15 0.31 4.39
N GLN A 35 -1.13 -0.56 4.36
CA GLN A 35 -0.43 -0.92 3.13
C GLN A 35 -1.38 -1.59 2.13
N THR A 36 -2.26 -2.47 2.59
CA THR A 36 -3.29 -3.14 1.77
C THR A 36 -4.24 -2.12 1.14
N ARG A 37 -4.71 -1.13 1.91
CA ARG A 37 -5.54 -0.03 1.40
C ARG A 37 -4.83 0.84 0.38
N ILE A 38 -3.51 1.04 0.52
CA ILE A 38 -2.70 1.78 -0.46
C ILE A 38 -2.59 0.97 -1.76
N MET A 39 -2.30 -0.33 -1.68
CA MET A 39 -2.19 -1.20 -2.86
C MET A 39 -3.52 -1.37 -3.60
N ASN A 40 -4.65 -1.27 -2.91
CA ASN A 40 -5.98 -1.34 -3.53
C ASN A 40 -6.50 -0.01 -4.08
N ASP A 41 -5.75 1.08 -3.96
CA ASP A 41 -6.15 2.39 -4.48
C ASP A 41 -5.84 2.53 -5.97
N GLU A 42 -6.84 2.90 -6.77
CA GLU A 42 -6.68 3.12 -8.21
C GLU A 42 -5.75 4.30 -8.53
N HIS A 43 -5.79 5.40 -7.77
CA HIS A 43 -4.89 6.52 -7.98
C HIS A 43 -3.44 6.14 -7.68
N PHE A 44 -3.22 5.31 -6.65
CA PHE A 44 -1.91 4.74 -6.38
C PHE A 44 -1.49 3.78 -7.50
N GLN A 45 -2.37 2.89 -7.96
CA GLN A 45 -2.08 1.95 -9.05
C GLN A 45 -1.69 2.68 -10.33
N HIS A 46 -2.37 3.77 -10.70
CA HIS A 46 -2.04 4.58 -11.88
C HIS A 46 -0.79 5.47 -11.73
N GLY A 47 -0.21 5.58 -10.53
CA GLY A 47 1.02 6.35 -10.30
C GLY A 47 0.83 7.87 -10.22
N GLY A 48 -0.41 8.36 -10.08
CA GLY A 48 -0.74 9.79 -10.02
C GLY A 48 -0.62 10.44 -8.63
N THR A 49 0.06 9.81 -7.67
CA THR A 49 0.11 10.26 -6.27
C THR A 49 1.28 11.20 -6.01
N ASN A 50 1.04 12.30 -5.30
CA ASN A 50 2.09 13.20 -4.80
C ASN A 50 2.39 12.94 -3.31
N ILE A 51 3.31 13.73 -2.73
CA ILE A 51 3.72 13.56 -1.32
C ILE A 51 2.57 13.70 -0.31
N HIS A 52 1.50 14.44 -0.66
CA HIS A 52 0.33 14.66 0.20
C HIS A 52 -0.78 13.62 0.02
N TYR A 53 -0.57 12.61 -0.82
CA TYR A 53 -1.56 11.57 -1.09
C TYR A 53 -2.06 10.90 0.20
N LEU A 54 -1.13 10.53 1.08
CA LEU A 54 -1.47 9.78 2.29
C LEU A 54 -2.25 10.63 3.30
N GLU A 55 -1.86 11.90 3.47
CA GLU A 55 -2.54 12.86 4.34
C GLU A 55 -3.98 13.08 3.90
N LYS A 56 -4.18 13.35 2.60
CA LYS A 56 -5.51 13.52 2.01
C LYS A 56 -6.37 12.26 2.16
N LYS A 57 -5.79 11.09 1.90
CA LYS A 57 -6.50 9.82 2.00
C LYS A 57 -6.91 9.46 3.42
N LEU A 58 -6.12 9.87 4.41
CA LEU A 58 -6.41 9.63 5.83
C LEU A 58 -7.27 10.74 6.44
N GLY A 59 -7.65 11.78 5.68
CA GLY A 59 -8.40 12.91 6.19
C GLY A 59 -7.61 13.73 7.23
N LEU A 60 -6.28 13.61 7.22
CA LEU A 60 -5.39 14.37 8.08
C LEU A 60 -5.22 15.73 7.42
N GLN A 61 -6.12 16.67 7.74
CA GLN A 61 -5.96 18.07 7.39
C GLN A 61 -4.83 18.67 8.24
N GLU A 62 -3.74 19.11 7.61
CA GLU A 62 -2.90 20.12 8.25
C GLU A 62 -3.72 21.40 8.39
N LYS A 63 -3.72 21.97 9.61
CA LYS A 63 -4.33 23.27 9.90
C LYS A 63 -3.59 24.40 9.20
#